data_AF-V9L365-F1
#
_entry.id   AF-V9L365-F1
#
_cell.length_a   1.000
_cell.length_b   1.000
_cell.length_c   1.000
_cell.angle_alpha   90.00
_cell.angle_beta   90.00
_cell.angle_gamma   90.00
#
_symmetry.space_group_name_H-M   'P 1'
#
loop_
_entity.id
_entity.type
_entity.pdbx_description
1 polymer ?
#
loop_
_entity_poly.entity_id
_entity_poly.type
_entity_poly.pdbx_seq_one_letter_code
_entity_poly.pdbx_strand_id
1 'polypeptide(L)'
;MRKVVVVRPGQSRGPSQAPELVFGAVSPELLEEFLVEVAKENDSNLRGLSRHAGSFKLPRLIEFIFLLCDQLELHPFTRYQAVEILERFMIRYIEKLRSSPQRDSDKRKLEQCGWGLLQVKMRDHFILRIMSCVQIASKLSFHYQIVNNAIALKFLQSLGYSYKKEDILNSELLILKTLSFEVNIPSPFTHTETLLEVMGYNDPSVPVKYLHSISLTVLKYVYLTRNTIYENLLKIAIENSSPSDLQKAKFVSVKEDCMLLAVGVIGASAFILNYTPWDKVMEQLASISGVTEESISEFSQVILRQILAGTSYAQ
;
A
#
# COMPACT_ATOMS: atom_id res chain seq x y z
N MET A 1 -18.72 62.55 4.60
CA MET A 1 -19.90 61.73 4.23
C MET A 1 -19.59 60.27 4.45
N ARG A 2 -20.25 59.63 5.43
CA ARG A 2 -20.14 58.19 5.71
C ARG A 2 -20.88 57.41 4.62
N LYS A 3 -20.23 56.43 3.98
CA LYS A 3 -20.94 55.35 3.28
C LYS A 3 -20.86 54.10 4.15
N VAL A 4 -22.01 53.73 4.68
CA VAL A 4 -22.30 52.50 5.42
C VAL A 4 -22.27 51.34 4.43
N VAL A 5 -21.47 50.32 4.69
CA VAL A 5 -21.57 49.02 4.00
C VAL A 5 -22.25 48.05 4.97
N VAL A 6 -23.39 47.56 4.53
CA VAL A 6 -24.32 46.69 5.25
C VAL A 6 -23.70 45.29 5.39
N VAL A 7 -23.59 44.81 6.63
CA VAL A 7 -23.24 43.42 6.94
C VAL A 7 -24.48 42.54 6.71
N ARG A 8 -24.41 41.58 5.80
CA ARG A 8 -25.42 40.51 5.67
C ARG A 8 -25.01 39.32 6.55
N PRO A 9 -25.94 38.71 7.31
CA PRO A 9 -25.64 37.60 8.20
C PRO A 9 -25.60 36.26 7.44
N GLY A 10 -24.64 35.42 7.82
CA GLY A 10 -24.71 33.96 7.78
C GLY A 10 -24.87 33.30 6.41
N GLN A 11 -23.76 33.07 5.70
CA GLN A 11 -23.67 31.92 4.80
C GLN A 11 -23.08 30.74 5.57
N SER A 12 -23.89 29.70 5.69
CA SER A 12 -23.53 28.36 6.14
C SER A 12 -22.23 27.90 5.50
N ARG A 13 -21.27 27.48 6.33
CA ARG A 13 -20.09 26.73 5.89
C ARG A 13 -20.58 25.46 5.17
N GLY A 14 -20.51 25.47 3.85
CA GLY A 14 -20.57 24.24 3.05
C GLY A 14 -19.39 23.32 3.41
N PRO A 15 -19.42 22.05 2.98
CA PRO A 15 -18.31 21.13 3.21
C PRO A 15 -17.05 21.76 2.64
N SER A 16 -16.00 21.84 3.47
CA SER A 16 -14.68 22.33 3.07
C SER A 16 -14.25 21.62 1.80
N GLN A 17 -14.21 22.35 0.68
CA GLN A 17 -13.62 21.86 -0.56
C GLN A 17 -12.20 21.38 -0.23
N ALA A 18 -11.88 20.14 -0.58
CA ALA A 18 -10.52 19.65 -0.50
C ALA A 18 -9.63 20.63 -1.29
N PRO A 19 -8.47 21.03 -0.76
CA PRO A 19 -7.54 21.89 -1.50
C PRO A 19 -7.25 21.25 -2.86
N GLU A 20 -7.25 22.06 -3.92
CA GLU A 20 -6.97 21.59 -5.26
C GLU A 20 -5.57 20.95 -5.29
N LEU A 21 -5.45 19.74 -5.86
CA LEU A 21 -4.17 19.06 -6.03
C LEU A 21 -3.28 19.90 -6.96
N VAL A 22 -2.14 20.35 -6.43
CA VAL A 22 -1.11 21.09 -7.16
C VAL A 22 0.12 20.20 -7.29
N PHE A 23 0.48 19.85 -8.53
CA PHE A 23 1.72 19.18 -8.88
C PHE A 23 2.78 20.22 -9.27
N GLY A 24 4.06 19.91 -9.05
CA GLY A 24 5.19 20.78 -9.39
C GLY A 24 5.43 21.93 -8.42
N ALA A 25 4.89 21.85 -7.19
CA ALA A 25 5.10 22.86 -6.15
C ALA A 25 6.36 22.59 -5.30
N VAL A 26 6.90 21.37 -5.36
CA VAL A 26 8.11 20.96 -4.65
C VAL A 26 9.34 21.47 -5.40
N SER A 27 10.40 21.89 -4.68
CA SER A 27 11.64 22.31 -5.35
C SER A 27 12.31 21.12 -6.05
N PRO A 28 13.02 21.34 -7.16
CA PRO A 28 13.64 20.25 -7.93
C PRO A 28 14.63 19.45 -7.09
N GLU A 29 15.42 20.12 -6.25
CA GLU A 29 16.44 19.50 -5.41
C GLU A 29 15.82 18.58 -4.35
N LEU A 30 14.73 19.04 -3.71
CA LEU A 30 13.99 18.24 -2.74
C LEU A 30 13.29 17.05 -3.39
N LEU A 31 12.77 17.23 -4.61
CA LEU A 31 12.10 16.17 -5.35
C LEU A 31 13.08 15.07 -5.79
N GLU A 32 14.27 15.46 -6.25
CA GLU A 32 15.36 14.53 -6.58
C GLU A 32 15.85 13.78 -5.33
N GLU A 33 16.12 14.49 -4.24
CA GLU A 33 16.53 13.87 -2.96
C GLU A 33 15.48 12.86 -2.48
N PHE A 34 14.19 13.23 -2.53
CA PHE A 34 13.11 12.34 -2.13
C PHE A 34 12.97 11.11 -3.03
N LEU A 35 13.12 11.26 -4.36
CA LEU A 35 13.12 10.13 -5.29
C LEU A 35 14.27 9.16 -4.98
N VAL A 36 15.47 9.68 -4.73
CA VAL A 36 16.65 8.87 -4.37
C VAL A 36 16.43 8.14 -3.05
N GLU A 37 15.84 8.79 -2.04
CA GLU A 37 15.50 8.15 -0.77
C GLU A 37 14.47 7.03 -0.95
N VAL A 38 13.39 7.27 -1.69
CA VAL A 38 12.35 6.27 -1.98
C VAL A 38 12.94 5.07 -2.71
N ALA A 39 13.78 5.29 -3.73
CA ALA A 39 14.46 4.23 -4.46
C ALA A 39 15.41 3.42 -3.57
N LYS A 40 16.23 4.10 -2.75
CA LYS A 40 17.17 3.45 -1.82
C LYS A 40 16.45 2.62 -0.77
N GLU A 41 15.32 3.10 -0.27
CA GLU A 41 14.49 2.39 0.71
C GLU A 41 13.84 1.16 0.07
N ASN A 42 13.33 1.25 -1.17
CA ASN A 42 12.82 0.09 -1.91
C ASN A 42 13.91 -0.99 -2.07
N ASP A 43 15.10 -0.61 -2.54
CA ASP A 43 16.26 -1.49 -2.68
C ASP A 43 16.70 -2.16 -1.36
N SER A 44 16.69 -1.40 -0.27
CA SER A 44 17.08 -1.91 1.05
C SER A 44 16.05 -2.92 1.55
N ASN A 45 14.76 -2.66 1.33
CA ASN A 45 13.69 -3.58 1.65
C ASN A 45 13.77 -4.87 0.82
N LEU A 46 14.05 -4.76 -0.48
CA LEU A 46 14.22 -5.91 -1.37
C LEU A 46 15.40 -6.81 -0.96
N ARG A 47 16.52 -6.23 -0.51
CA ARG A 47 17.67 -6.98 0.01
C ARG A 47 17.39 -7.69 1.33
N GLY A 48 16.50 -7.13 2.15
CA GLY A 48 16.11 -7.67 3.45
C GLY A 48 14.86 -8.56 3.45
N LEU A 49 14.36 -8.99 2.29
CA LEU A 49 13.10 -9.72 2.17
C LEU A 49 13.11 -11.05 2.94
N SER A 50 12.11 -11.23 3.80
CA SER A 50 11.80 -12.55 4.35
C SER A 50 11.28 -13.46 3.25
N ARG A 51 11.60 -14.77 3.34
CA ARG A 51 11.00 -15.81 2.47
C ARG A 51 9.47 -15.88 2.59
N HIS A 52 8.91 -15.25 3.62
CA HIS A 52 7.48 -15.19 3.89
C HIS A 52 6.83 -13.88 3.37
N ALA A 53 7.57 -13.02 2.67
CA ALA A 53 7.03 -11.78 2.15
C ALA A 53 5.86 -11.99 1.17
N GLY A 54 4.83 -11.17 1.31
CA GLY A 54 3.57 -11.25 0.60
C GLY A 54 2.57 -12.24 1.20
N SER A 55 2.87 -12.91 2.32
CA SER A 55 2.00 -13.96 2.89
C SER A 55 0.72 -13.40 3.53
N PHE A 56 0.72 -12.15 3.98
CA PHE A 56 -0.46 -11.48 4.53
C PHE A 56 -1.09 -10.51 3.53
N LYS A 57 -0.56 -10.36 2.31
CA LYS A 57 -1.19 -9.62 1.20
C LYS A 57 -2.25 -10.44 0.47
N LEU A 58 -3.14 -11.09 1.23
CA LEU A 58 -4.24 -11.89 0.69
C LEU A 58 -5.38 -10.97 0.19
N PRO A 59 -6.04 -11.26 -0.96
CA PRO A 59 -7.08 -10.40 -1.53
C PRO A 59 -8.18 -10.01 -0.53
N ARG A 60 -8.72 -10.99 0.22
CA ARG A 60 -9.76 -10.75 1.24
C ARG A 60 -9.28 -9.88 2.40
N LEU A 61 -8.01 -9.97 2.78
CA LEU A 61 -7.47 -9.15 3.85
C LEU A 61 -7.26 -7.71 3.37
N ILE A 62 -6.71 -7.54 2.17
CA ILE A 62 -6.55 -6.23 1.52
C ILE A 62 -7.91 -5.55 1.36
N GLU A 63 -8.90 -6.27 0.84
CA GLU A 63 -10.27 -5.80 0.69
C GLU A 63 -10.86 -5.35 2.03
N PHE A 64 -10.72 -6.17 3.08
CA PHE A 64 -11.20 -5.81 4.41
C PHE A 64 -10.54 -4.52 4.94
N ILE A 65 -9.21 -4.37 4.79
CA ILE A 65 -8.50 -3.16 5.22
C ILE A 65 -8.96 -1.94 4.40
N PHE A 66 -9.18 -2.11 3.10
CA PHE A 66 -9.60 -1.03 2.22
C PHE A 66 -11.01 -0.56 2.57
N LEU A 67 -11.95 -1.51 2.78
CA LEU A 67 -13.31 -1.21 3.23
C LEU A 67 -13.32 -0.55 4.61
N LEU A 68 -12.48 -1.02 5.54
CA LEU A 68 -12.31 -0.37 6.85
C LEU A 68 -11.85 1.08 6.70
N CYS A 69 -10.87 1.35 5.85
CA CYS A 69 -10.39 2.71 5.61
C CYS A 69 -11.45 3.58 4.92
N ASP A 70 -12.23 3.02 3.99
CA ASP A 70 -13.33 3.71 3.32
C ASP A 70 -14.47 4.04 4.32
N GLN A 71 -14.84 3.12 5.20
CA GLN A 71 -15.84 3.33 6.25
C GLN A 71 -15.43 4.40 7.27
N LEU A 72 -14.13 4.56 7.51
CA LEU A 72 -13.57 5.58 8.38
C LEU A 72 -13.21 6.89 7.65
N GLU A 73 -13.50 6.95 6.34
CA GLU A 73 -13.22 8.09 5.45
C GLU A 73 -11.75 8.54 5.53
N LEU A 74 -10.83 7.58 5.55
CA LEU A 74 -9.39 7.84 5.66
C LEU A 74 -8.77 8.18 4.31
N HIS A 75 -7.68 8.95 4.35
CA HIS A 75 -6.89 9.29 3.18
C HIS A 75 -6.45 8.02 2.43
N PRO A 76 -6.45 8.00 1.07
CA PRO A 76 -6.05 6.84 0.29
C PRO A 76 -4.71 6.21 0.72
N PHE A 77 -3.69 7.03 1.02
CA PHE A 77 -2.42 6.59 1.60
C PHE A 77 -2.58 5.57 2.75
N THR A 78 -3.52 5.81 3.67
CA THR A 78 -3.65 5.04 4.91
C THR A 78 -3.94 3.56 4.65
N ARG A 79 -4.71 3.22 3.60
CA ARG A 79 -5.06 1.83 3.31
C ARG A 79 -3.86 1.01 2.84
N TYR A 80 -3.00 1.60 2.01
CA TYR A 80 -1.78 0.95 1.51
C TYR A 80 -0.75 0.84 2.63
N GLN A 81 -0.54 1.93 3.37
CA GLN A 81 0.39 1.94 4.49
C GLN A 81 -0.02 0.92 5.58
N ALA A 82 -1.31 0.78 5.87
CA ALA A 82 -1.80 -0.20 6.84
C ALA A 82 -1.54 -1.66 6.41
N VAL A 83 -1.69 -1.96 5.11
CA VAL A 83 -1.36 -3.30 4.56
C VAL A 83 0.13 -3.58 4.73
N GLU A 84 1.01 -2.62 4.37
CA GLU A 84 2.46 -2.78 4.48
C GLU A 84 2.95 -2.90 5.94
N ILE A 85 2.34 -2.15 6.86
CA ILE A 85 2.63 -2.29 8.30
C ILE A 85 2.21 -3.67 8.80
N LEU A 86 1.00 -4.14 8.44
CA LEU A 86 0.47 -5.42 8.88
C LEU A 86 1.33 -6.59 8.38
N GLU A 87 1.71 -6.58 7.09
CA GLU A 87 2.57 -7.61 6.49
C GLU A 87 3.88 -7.75 7.27
N ARG A 88 4.62 -6.65 7.42
CA ARG A 88 5.91 -6.65 8.10
C ARG A 88 5.77 -7.04 9.56
N PHE A 89 4.72 -6.55 10.23
CA PHE A 89 4.44 -6.89 11.63
C PHE A 89 4.21 -8.39 11.78
N MET A 90 3.33 -8.97 10.97
CA MET A 90 2.95 -10.38 11.10
C MET A 90 4.13 -11.32 10.84
N ILE A 91 4.96 -11.01 9.84
CA ILE A 91 6.20 -11.75 9.56
C ILE A 91 7.15 -11.69 10.76
N ARG A 92 7.55 -10.49 11.19
CA ARG A 92 8.50 -10.31 12.30
C ARG A 92 7.95 -10.89 13.61
N TYR A 93 6.64 -10.79 13.84
CA TYR A 93 5.99 -11.34 15.02
C TYR A 93 6.06 -12.86 15.05
N ILE A 94 5.73 -13.54 13.93
CA ILE A 94 5.84 -15.01 13.82
C ILE A 94 7.29 -15.47 13.95
N GLU A 95 8.23 -14.79 13.30
CA GLU A 95 9.66 -15.12 13.38
C GLU A 95 10.18 -15.01 14.81
N LYS A 96 9.82 -13.96 15.54
CA LYS A 96 10.16 -13.77 16.96
C LYS A 96 9.56 -14.84 17.87
N LEU A 97 8.34 -15.30 17.57
CA LEU A 97 7.69 -16.35 18.33
C LEU A 97 8.38 -17.70 18.11
N ARG A 98 8.82 -17.99 16.87
CA ARG A 98 9.56 -19.21 16.54
C ARG A 98 10.98 -19.23 17.12
N SER A 99 11.63 -18.07 17.23
CA SER A 99 13.00 -17.96 17.75
C SER A 99 13.10 -17.86 19.28
N SER A 100 11.98 -17.82 20.00
CA SER A 100 12.00 -17.74 21.46
C SER A 100 12.61 -19.02 22.07
N PRO A 101 13.64 -18.92 22.94
CA PRO A 101 14.31 -20.07 23.51
C PRO A 101 13.44 -20.71 24.61
N GLN A 102 12.63 -21.70 24.24
CA GLN A 102 12.06 -22.63 25.19
C GLN A 102 12.99 -23.85 25.35
N ARG A 103 13.26 -24.19 26.62
CA ARG A 103 14.25 -25.19 27.08
C ARG A 103 14.09 -26.53 26.37
N ASP A 104 15.23 -27.15 26.07
CA ASP A 104 15.45 -28.30 25.19
C ASP A 104 14.70 -29.62 25.49
N SER A 105 13.83 -29.71 26.50
CA SER A 105 13.20 -30.99 26.88
C SER A 105 11.87 -31.32 26.21
N ASP A 106 11.17 -30.35 25.58
CA ASP A 106 9.79 -30.56 25.08
C ASP A 106 9.57 -30.23 23.59
N LYS A 107 10.63 -30.20 22.79
CA LYS A 107 10.57 -29.77 21.37
C LYS A 107 9.55 -30.54 20.52
N ARG A 108 9.32 -31.85 20.74
CA ARG A 108 8.47 -32.66 19.86
C ARG A 108 6.99 -32.79 20.26
N LYS A 109 6.62 -32.46 21.51
CA LYS A 109 5.21 -32.51 21.97
C LYS A 109 4.54 -31.12 21.97
N LEU A 110 5.32 -30.05 22.05
CA LEU A 110 4.82 -28.66 22.05
C LEU A 110 4.72 -28.04 20.66
N GLU A 111 5.40 -28.58 19.64
CA GLU A 111 5.39 -28.03 18.27
C GLU A 111 4.01 -28.04 17.60
N GLN A 112 3.14 -29.00 17.91
CA GLN A 112 1.74 -29.00 17.42
C GLN A 112 0.75 -28.35 18.39
N CYS A 113 0.92 -28.54 19.70
CA CYS A 113 -0.01 -28.01 20.73
C CYS A 113 0.20 -26.51 21.01
N GLY A 114 1.46 -26.06 21.04
CA GLY A 114 1.84 -24.66 21.19
C GLY A 114 1.59 -23.83 19.94
N TRP A 115 1.75 -24.41 18.75
CA TRP A 115 1.38 -23.77 17.49
C TRP A 115 -0.13 -23.58 17.35
N GLY A 116 -0.93 -24.59 17.71
CA GLY A 116 -2.39 -24.46 17.78
C GLY A 116 -2.83 -23.33 18.72
N LEU A 117 -2.27 -23.27 19.93
CA LEU A 117 -2.55 -22.18 20.89
C LEU A 117 -2.09 -20.81 20.38
N LEU A 118 -0.98 -20.76 19.66
CA LEU A 118 -0.45 -19.53 19.06
C LEU A 118 -1.33 -19.04 17.92
N GLN A 119 -1.80 -19.95 17.06
CA GLN A 119 -2.76 -19.65 16.00
C GLN A 119 -4.08 -19.11 16.57
N VAL A 120 -4.57 -19.70 17.67
CA VAL A 120 -5.75 -19.20 18.38
C VAL A 120 -5.50 -17.79 18.91
N LYS A 121 -4.41 -17.54 19.63
CA LYS A 121 -4.06 -16.19 20.12
C LYS A 121 -3.89 -15.17 18.99
N MET A 122 -3.29 -15.55 17.87
CA MET A 122 -3.16 -14.68 16.70
C MET A 122 -4.51 -14.34 16.12
N ARG A 123 -5.38 -15.34 15.96
CA ARG A 123 -6.74 -15.17 15.44
C ARG A 123 -7.59 -14.28 16.34
N ASP A 124 -7.54 -14.49 17.65
CA ASP A 124 -8.35 -13.76 18.63
C ASP A 124 -8.03 -12.26 18.69
N HIS A 125 -6.80 -11.89 18.35
CA HIS A 125 -6.37 -10.50 18.29
C HIS A 125 -6.20 -9.96 16.86
N PHE A 126 -6.49 -10.74 15.83
CA PHE A 126 -6.14 -10.36 14.46
C PHE A 126 -6.84 -9.08 14.01
N ILE A 127 -8.14 -8.96 14.28
CA ILE A 127 -8.92 -7.75 13.98
C ILE A 127 -8.39 -6.54 14.76
N LEU A 128 -8.00 -6.74 16.03
CA LEU A 128 -7.36 -5.70 16.83
C LEU A 128 -6.02 -5.25 16.21
N ARG A 129 -5.21 -6.19 15.68
CA ARG A 129 -3.96 -5.85 14.97
C ARG A 129 -4.21 -5.06 13.70
N ILE A 130 -5.21 -5.45 12.90
CA ILE A 130 -5.60 -4.71 11.70
C ILE A 130 -5.99 -3.28 12.07
N MET A 131 -6.89 -3.11 13.05
CA MET A 131 -7.32 -1.79 13.52
C MET A 131 -6.13 -0.96 14.00
N SER A 132 -5.22 -1.52 14.80
CA SER A 132 -4.03 -0.81 15.25
C SER A 132 -3.08 -0.42 14.11
N CYS A 133 -2.92 -1.25 13.07
CA CYS A 133 -2.14 -0.89 11.87
C CYS A 133 -2.77 0.30 11.14
N VAL A 134 -4.10 0.32 10.99
CA VAL A 134 -4.85 1.44 10.42
C VAL A 134 -4.71 2.70 11.27
N GLN A 135 -4.74 2.59 12.61
CA GLN A 135 -4.50 3.73 13.50
C GLN A 135 -3.11 4.32 13.30
N ILE A 136 -2.07 3.48 13.28
CA ILE A 136 -0.69 3.93 13.05
C ILE A 136 -0.58 4.60 11.67
N ALA A 137 -1.09 3.97 10.61
CA ALA A 137 -1.07 4.54 9.26
C ALA A 137 -1.86 5.85 9.14
N SER A 138 -2.97 6.01 9.87
CA SER A 138 -3.75 7.26 9.89
C SER A 138 -3.01 8.40 10.61
N LYS A 139 -2.14 8.08 11.57
CA LYS A 139 -1.29 9.08 12.23
C LYS A 139 -0.13 9.53 11.34
N LEU A 140 0.29 8.68 10.41
CA LEU A 140 1.33 8.99 9.42
C LEU A 140 0.80 9.80 8.23
N SER A 141 -0.51 9.77 7.96
CA SER A 141 -1.07 10.35 6.72
C SER A 141 -1.08 11.88 6.67
N PHE A 142 -0.61 12.58 7.71
CA PHE A 142 -0.65 14.05 7.88
C PHE A 142 -1.99 14.72 7.52
N HIS A 143 -3.06 13.92 7.43
CA HIS A 143 -4.41 14.33 7.06
C HIS A 143 -5.23 14.59 8.33
N TYR A 144 -6.29 15.40 8.24
CA TYR A 144 -7.10 15.77 9.41
C TYR A 144 -7.84 14.59 10.06
N GLN A 145 -8.08 13.53 9.27
CA GLN A 145 -8.80 12.34 9.71
C GLN A 145 -7.84 11.32 10.35
N ILE A 146 -7.61 11.44 11.65
CA ILE A 146 -6.77 10.52 12.45
C ILE A 146 -7.67 9.59 13.26
N VAL A 147 -7.39 8.27 13.20
CA VAL A 147 -8.12 7.29 14.00
C VAL A 147 -7.56 7.22 15.42
N ASN A 148 -8.23 7.92 16.34
CA ASN A 148 -7.94 7.83 17.76
C ASN A 148 -8.55 6.57 18.41
N ASN A 149 -8.16 6.30 19.66
CA ASN A 149 -8.61 5.09 20.37
C ASN A 149 -10.13 5.03 20.56
N ALA A 150 -10.83 6.17 20.67
CA ALA A 150 -12.28 6.18 20.84
C ALA A 150 -12.99 5.74 19.55
N ILE A 151 -12.53 6.22 18.39
CA ILE A 151 -13.03 5.80 17.08
C ILE A 151 -12.78 4.29 16.88
N ALA A 152 -11.55 3.83 17.13
CA ALA A 152 -11.19 2.43 17.01
C ALA A 152 -12.02 1.53 17.95
N LEU A 153 -12.22 1.91 19.22
CA LEU A 153 -13.08 1.17 20.15
C LEU A 153 -14.52 1.10 19.66
N LYS A 154 -15.10 2.23 19.26
CA LYS A 154 -16.48 2.28 18.77
C LYS A 154 -16.67 1.39 17.54
N PHE A 155 -15.71 1.39 16.63
CA PHE A 155 -15.72 0.52 15.47
C PHE A 155 -15.65 -0.96 15.85
N LEU A 156 -14.69 -1.34 16.70
CA LEU A 156 -14.54 -2.73 17.15
C LEU A 156 -15.78 -3.22 17.92
N GLN A 157 -16.40 -2.36 18.72
CA GLN A 157 -17.67 -2.65 19.41
C GLN A 157 -18.82 -2.89 18.42
N SER A 158 -18.88 -2.12 17.32
CA SER A 158 -19.90 -2.32 16.28
C SER A 158 -19.77 -3.67 15.57
N LEU A 159 -18.57 -4.27 15.58
CA LEU A 159 -18.30 -5.62 15.07
C LEU A 159 -18.50 -6.72 16.15
N GLY A 160 -18.95 -6.36 17.36
CA GLY A 160 -19.18 -7.29 18.45
C GLY A 160 -17.95 -7.60 19.32
N TYR A 161 -16.84 -6.88 19.17
CA TYR A 161 -15.65 -7.06 20.00
C TYR A 161 -15.68 -6.18 21.25
N SER A 162 -15.40 -6.78 22.41
CA SER A 162 -15.34 -6.08 23.71
C SER A 162 -13.89 -5.81 24.15
N TYR A 163 -13.20 -4.93 23.43
CA TYR A 163 -11.85 -4.47 23.83
C TYR A 163 -11.91 -3.26 24.75
N LYS A 164 -10.88 -3.10 25.59
CA LYS A 164 -10.62 -1.92 26.40
C LYS A 164 -9.63 -0.99 25.69
N LYS A 165 -9.60 0.27 26.12
CA LYS A 165 -8.62 1.25 25.61
C LYS A 165 -7.17 0.79 25.81
N GLU A 166 -6.91 0.09 26.91
CA GLU A 166 -5.60 -0.54 27.22
C GLU A 166 -5.22 -1.58 26.17
N ASP A 167 -6.16 -2.40 25.69
CA ASP A 167 -5.89 -3.42 24.68
C ASP A 167 -5.44 -2.79 23.35
N ILE A 168 -6.06 -1.68 22.96
CA ILE A 168 -5.66 -0.92 21.76
C ILE A 168 -4.26 -0.34 21.92
N LEU A 169 -3.98 0.31 23.05
CA LEU A 169 -2.66 0.91 23.31
C LEU A 169 -1.55 -0.15 23.34
N ASN A 170 -1.80 -1.26 24.03
CA ASN A 170 -0.89 -2.40 24.07
C ASN A 170 -0.71 -3.00 22.67
N SER A 171 -1.77 -3.00 21.85
CA SER A 171 -1.69 -3.51 20.50
C SER A 171 -0.83 -2.64 19.59
N GLU A 172 -1.05 -1.33 19.59
CA GLU A 172 -0.22 -0.36 18.85
C GLU A 172 1.25 -0.44 19.30
N LEU A 173 1.50 -0.45 20.61
CA LEU A 173 2.85 -0.52 21.16
C LEU A 173 3.57 -1.81 20.77
N LEU A 174 2.87 -2.95 20.72
CA LEU A 174 3.45 -4.21 20.27
C LEU A 174 3.85 -4.14 18.79
N ILE A 175 3.02 -3.55 17.94
CA ILE A 175 3.32 -3.39 16.51
C ILE A 175 4.55 -2.51 16.34
N LEU A 176 4.56 -1.33 16.97
CA LEU A 176 5.68 -0.39 16.91
C LEU A 176 6.99 -1.04 17.39
N LYS A 177 6.98 -1.71 18.55
CA LYS A 177 8.17 -2.39 19.09
C LYS A 177 8.64 -3.54 18.21
N THR A 178 7.72 -4.33 17.65
CA THR A 178 8.06 -5.44 16.75
C THR A 178 8.70 -4.94 15.46
N LEU A 179 8.28 -3.77 14.99
CA LEU A 179 8.83 -3.11 13.81
C LEU A 179 10.01 -2.17 14.12
N SER A 180 10.52 -2.14 15.35
CA SER A 180 11.58 -1.20 15.76
C SER A 180 11.25 0.26 15.43
N PHE A 181 9.96 0.63 15.45
CA PHE A 181 9.41 1.94 15.08
C PHE A 181 9.60 2.34 13.60
N GLU A 182 10.06 1.42 12.74
CA GLU A 182 10.21 1.61 11.29
C GLU A 182 8.86 1.50 10.57
N VAL A 183 7.90 2.38 10.87
CA VAL A 183 6.53 2.31 10.30
C VAL A 183 6.30 3.21 9.09
N ASN A 184 7.21 4.16 8.83
CA ASN A 184 7.13 5.12 7.73
C ASN A 184 7.90 4.68 6.47
N ILE A 185 7.95 3.38 6.20
CA ILE A 185 8.54 2.86 4.96
C ILE A 185 7.58 3.23 3.80
N PRO A 186 8.06 3.79 2.67
CA PRO A 186 7.23 4.17 1.53
C PRO A 186 6.40 3.00 1.01
N SER A 187 5.08 3.18 0.93
CA SER A 187 4.18 2.19 0.31
C SER A 187 4.11 2.39 -1.21
N PRO A 188 3.52 1.46 -1.97
CA PRO A 188 3.26 1.67 -3.40
C PRO A 188 2.46 2.92 -3.74
N PHE A 189 1.62 3.40 -2.81
CA PHE A 189 0.99 4.71 -2.95
C PHE A 189 2.05 5.82 -3.03
N THR A 190 2.97 5.87 -2.07
CA THR A 190 4.07 6.85 -2.04
C THR A 190 4.92 6.81 -3.31
N HIS A 191 5.28 5.60 -3.78
CA HIS A 191 6.04 5.45 -5.03
C HIS A 191 5.27 6.01 -6.23
N THR A 192 3.98 5.72 -6.33
CA THR A 192 3.12 6.21 -7.41
C THR A 192 3.01 7.74 -7.40
N GLU A 193 2.75 8.34 -6.23
CA GLU A 193 2.70 9.80 -6.08
C GLU A 193 4.02 10.47 -6.45
N THR A 194 5.14 9.91 -5.97
CA THR A 194 6.49 10.45 -6.20
C THR A 194 6.82 10.47 -7.69
N LEU A 195 6.59 9.35 -8.39
CA LEU A 195 6.87 9.27 -9.82
C LEU A 195 5.97 10.20 -10.62
N LEU A 196 4.70 10.35 -10.26
CA LEU A 196 3.79 11.29 -10.92
C LEU A 196 4.23 12.75 -10.74
N GLU A 197 4.68 13.14 -9.54
CA GLU A 197 5.23 14.48 -9.28
C GLU A 197 6.49 14.74 -10.10
N VAL A 198 7.44 13.80 -10.10
CA VAL A 198 8.67 13.86 -10.92
C VAL A 198 8.32 13.97 -12.41
N MET A 199 7.32 13.20 -12.86
CA MET A 199 6.90 13.25 -14.26
C MET A 199 6.33 14.61 -14.66
N GLY A 200 5.45 15.18 -13.82
CA GLY A 200 4.84 16.49 -14.08
C GLY A 200 5.84 17.64 -14.02
N TYR A 201 6.87 17.49 -13.18
CA TYR A 201 7.98 18.42 -13.13
C TYR A 201 8.83 18.36 -14.42
N ASN A 202 9.21 17.14 -14.84
CA ASN A 202 10.08 16.93 -16.01
C ASN A 202 9.39 17.29 -17.35
N ASP A 203 8.08 17.03 -17.47
CA ASP A 203 7.31 17.37 -18.66
C ASP A 203 5.92 17.93 -18.28
N PRO A 204 5.77 19.28 -18.27
CA PRO A 204 4.50 19.94 -17.98
C PRO A 204 3.37 19.63 -18.98
N SER A 205 3.67 19.02 -20.13
CA SER A 205 2.64 18.60 -21.10
C SER A 205 1.93 17.31 -20.69
N VAL A 206 2.51 16.53 -19.78
CA VAL A 206 1.90 15.30 -19.27
C VAL A 206 0.67 15.66 -18.43
N PRO A 207 -0.50 15.05 -18.70
CA PRO A 207 -1.74 15.32 -17.98
C PRO A 207 -1.76 14.65 -16.59
N VAL A 208 -0.78 14.98 -15.73
CA VAL A 208 -0.54 14.30 -14.44
C VAL A 208 -1.76 14.30 -13.54
N LYS A 209 -2.58 15.37 -13.52
CA LYS A 209 -3.82 15.41 -12.73
C LYS A 209 -4.80 14.28 -13.10
N TYR A 210 -4.96 14.02 -14.40
CA TYR A 210 -5.82 12.94 -14.89
C TYR A 210 -5.14 11.59 -14.68
N LEU A 211 -3.85 11.51 -14.99
CA LEU A 211 -3.04 10.30 -14.82
C LEU A 211 -3.05 9.82 -13.36
N HIS A 212 -2.91 10.74 -12.40
CA HIS A 212 -3.00 10.47 -10.97
C HIS A 212 -4.31 9.78 -10.59
N SER A 213 -5.46 10.31 -11.02
CA SER A 213 -6.76 9.71 -10.69
C SER A 213 -6.92 8.28 -11.22
N ILE A 214 -6.43 8.02 -12.43
CA ILE A 214 -6.48 6.71 -13.07
C ILE A 214 -5.45 5.79 -12.39
N SER A 215 -4.23 6.25 -12.14
CA SER A 215 -3.17 5.52 -11.43
C SER A 215 -3.60 5.05 -10.05
N LEU A 216 -4.28 5.88 -9.26
CA LEU A 216 -4.79 5.43 -7.96
C LEU A 216 -5.90 4.38 -8.09
N THR A 217 -6.74 4.49 -9.12
CA THR A 217 -7.78 3.50 -9.41
C THR A 217 -7.17 2.16 -9.86
N VAL A 218 -6.19 2.21 -10.76
CA VAL A 218 -5.45 1.04 -11.24
C VAL A 218 -4.65 0.43 -10.09
N LEU A 219 -3.97 1.21 -9.26
CA LEU A 219 -3.26 0.72 -8.08
C LEU A 219 -4.19 -0.03 -7.12
N LYS A 220 -5.39 0.52 -6.87
CA LYS A 220 -6.44 -0.14 -6.06
C LYS A 220 -6.82 -1.49 -6.67
N TYR A 221 -7.06 -1.52 -7.99
CA TYR A 221 -7.39 -2.76 -8.71
C TYR A 221 -6.26 -3.79 -8.60
N VAL A 222 -5.01 -3.37 -8.83
CA VAL A 222 -3.84 -4.24 -8.79
C VAL A 222 -3.65 -4.85 -7.40
N TYR A 223 -3.87 -4.09 -6.34
CA TYR A 223 -3.81 -4.59 -4.97
C TYR A 223 -4.89 -5.63 -4.66
N LEU A 224 -6.12 -5.43 -5.14
CA LEU A 224 -7.23 -6.36 -4.91
C LEU A 224 -7.08 -7.66 -5.73
N THR A 225 -6.45 -7.57 -6.91
CA THR A 225 -6.24 -8.70 -7.84
C THR A 225 -4.79 -9.18 -7.87
N ARG A 226 -4.03 -8.83 -6.84
CA ARG A 226 -2.56 -8.95 -6.76
C ARG A 226 -2.05 -10.34 -7.12
N ASN A 227 -2.69 -11.39 -6.59
CA ASN A 227 -2.24 -12.77 -6.85
C ASN A 227 -2.31 -13.10 -8.33
N THR A 228 -3.44 -12.82 -8.99
CA THR A 228 -3.64 -13.11 -10.41
C THR A 228 -2.68 -12.34 -11.29
N ILE A 229 -2.48 -11.05 -11.00
CA ILE A 229 -1.57 -10.20 -11.77
C ILE A 229 -0.13 -10.72 -11.69
N TYR A 230 0.38 -10.96 -10.48
CA TYR A 230 1.75 -11.44 -10.33
C TYR A 230 1.93 -12.89 -10.76
N GLU A 231 0.90 -13.73 -10.71
CA GLU A 231 0.93 -15.08 -11.29
C GLU A 231 1.06 -15.01 -12.82
N ASN A 232 0.34 -14.11 -13.48
CA ASN A 232 0.44 -13.91 -14.92
C ASN A 232 1.80 -13.30 -15.31
N LEU A 233 2.28 -12.32 -14.55
CA LEU A 233 3.60 -11.73 -14.77
C LEU A 233 4.71 -12.78 -14.62
N LEU A 234 4.63 -13.65 -13.60
CA LEU A 234 5.57 -14.75 -13.43
C LEU A 234 5.57 -15.68 -14.65
N LYS A 235 4.40 -16.12 -15.12
CA LYS A 235 4.28 -17.03 -16.27
C LYS A 235 4.90 -16.45 -17.54
N ILE A 236 4.77 -15.15 -17.76
CA ILE A 236 5.40 -14.44 -18.88
C ILE A 236 6.92 -14.43 -18.70
N ALA A 237 7.41 -14.00 -17.53
CA ALA A 237 8.84 -13.88 -17.26
C ALA A 237 9.63 -15.20 -17.33
N ILE A 238 8.97 -16.35 -17.09
CA ILE A 238 9.60 -17.68 -17.21
C ILE A 238 9.23 -18.43 -18.49
N GLU A 239 8.40 -17.83 -19.35
CA GLU A 239 7.83 -18.45 -20.56
C GLU A 239 7.23 -19.85 -20.30
N ASN A 240 6.62 -20.04 -19.13
CA ASN A 240 6.13 -21.33 -18.68
C ASN A 240 4.84 -21.18 -17.85
N SER A 241 3.84 -21.97 -18.21
CA SER A 241 2.51 -21.95 -17.59
C SER A 241 2.46 -22.55 -16.18
N SER A 242 3.44 -23.36 -15.79
CA SER A 242 3.53 -24.03 -14.50
C SER A 242 4.86 -23.71 -13.77
N PRO A 243 4.94 -22.58 -13.04
CA PRO A 243 6.13 -22.20 -12.29
C PRO A 243 6.46 -23.19 -11.16
N SER A 244 7.72 -23.59 -11.06
CA SER A 244 8.24 -24.36 -9.91
C SER A 244 8.27 -23.53 -8.63
N ASP A 245 8.33 -24.20 -7.47
CA ASP A 245 8.38 -23.50 -6.18
C ASP A 245 9.66 -22.67 -6.00
N LEU A 246 10.77 -23.10 -6.60
CA LEU A 246 12.01 -22.31 -6.63
C LEU A 246 11.83 -21.02 -7.44
N GLN A 247 11.15 -21.07 -8.59
CA GLN A 247 10.85 -19.89 -9.40
C GLN A 247 9.92 -18.94 -8.65
N LYS A 248 8.87 -19.46 -8.00
CA LYS A 248 7.98 -18.66 -7.15
C LYS A 248 8.73 -17.97 -6.01
N ALA A 249 9.66 -18.68 -5.37
CA ALA A 249 10.47 -18.13 -4.29
C ALA A 249 11.41 -17.00 -4.77
N LYS A 250 12.04 -17.16 -5.94
CA LYS A 250 12.87 -16.11 -6.55
C LYS A 250 12.04 -14.90 -6.99
N PHE A 251 10.79 -15.13 -7.41
CA PHE A 251 9.88 -14.08 -7.87
C PHE A 251 9.29 -13.22 -6.75
N VAL A 252 9.52 -13.58 -5.47
CA VAL A 252 9.07 -12.77 -4.34
C VAL A 252 9.64 -11.35 -4.38
N SER A 253 10.90 -11.17 -4.84
CA SER A 253 11.47 -9.83 -4.99
C SER A 253 10.68 -8.97 -5.97
N VAL A 254 10.28 -9.53 -7.12
CA VAL A 254 9.45 -8.84 -8.13
C VAL A 254 8.07 -8.49 -7.56
N LYS A 255 7.49 -9.39 -6.74
CA LYS A 255 6.21 -9.15 -6.08
C LYS A 255 6.26 -7.97 -5.11
N GLU A 256 7.34 -7.84 -4.37
CA GLU A 256 7.49 -6.84 -3.31
C GLU A 256 8.19 -5.56 -3.79
N ASP A 257 8.58 -5.46 -5.06
CA ASP A 257 9.16 -4.27 -5.67
C ASP A 257 8.08 -3.20 -5.89
N CYS A 258 8.09 -2.19 -5.02
CA CYS A 258 7.11 -1.11 -5.04
C CYS A 258 7.38 -0.11 -6.17
N MET A 259 8.65 0.04 -6.59
CA MET A 259 9.04 0.88 -7.72
C MET A 259 8.51 0.27 -9.02
N LEU A 260 8.77 -1.02 -9.25
CA LEU A 260 8.26 -1.76 -10.41
C LEU A 260 6.72 -1.73 -10.48
N LEU A 261 6.05 -1.89 -9.34
CA LEU A 261 4.59 -1.76 -9.27
C LEU A 261 4.10 -0.37 -9.67
N ALA A 262 4.73 0.69 -9.16
CA ALA A 262 4.32 2.05 -9.44
C ALA A 262 4.48 2.40 -10.94
N VAL A 263 5.62 2.07 -11.57
CA VAL A 263 5.83 2.31 -13.00
C VAL A 263 4.84 1.51 -13.86
N GLY A 264 4.54 0.26 -13.52
CA GLY A 264 3.56 -0.56 -14.24
C GLY A 264 2.13 -0.02 -14.13
N VAL A 265 1.76 0.49 -12.95
CA VAL A 265 0.47 1.16 -12.72
C VAL A 265 0.35 2.44 -13.53
N ILE A 266 1.36 3.30 -13.49
CA ILE A 266 1.35 4.58 -14.23
C ILE A 266 1.33 4.29 -15.74
N GLY A 267 2.11 3.31 -16.19
CA GLY A 267 2.15 2.92 -17.59
C GLY A 267 0.81 2.39 -18.12
N ALA A 268 0.15 1.50 -17.36
CA ALA A 268 -1.21 1.06 -17.67
C ALA A 268 -2.22 2.22 -17.66
N SER A 269 -2.06 3.17 -16.74
CA SER A 269 -2.94 4.33 -16.61
C SER A 269 -2.82 5.32 -17.76
N ALA A 270 -1.60 5.54 -18.25
CA ALA A 270 -1.35 6.37 -19.43
C ALA A 270 -2.00 5.77 -20.69
N PHE A 271 -1.98 4.44 -20.82
CA PHE A 271 -2.67 3.74 -21.90
C PHE A 271 -4.19 3.91 -21.79
N ILE A 272 -4.77 3.72 -20.60
CA ILE A 272 -6.22 3.89 -20.35
C ILE A 272 -6.67 5.32 -20.64
N LEU A 273 -5.85 6.31 -20.30
CA LEU A 273 -6.11 7.73 -20.60
C LEU A 273 -6.09 8.04 -22.11
N ASN A 274 -5.67 7.09 -22.95
CA ASN A 274 -5.39 7.28 -24.36
C ASN A 274 -4.41 8.45 -24.60
N TYR A 275 -3.42 8.58 -23.73
CA TYR A 275 -2.38 9.59 -23.88
C TYR A 275 -1.48 9.20 -25.05
N THR A 276 -1.60 9.93 -26.17
CA THR A 276 -0.96 9.59 -27.45
C THR A 276 0.57 9.46 -27.36
N PRO A 277 1.29 10.24 -26.54
CA PRO A 277 2.72 10.06 -26.28
C PRO A 277 3.04 8.95 -25.25
N TRP A 278 2.37 7.80 -25.33
CA TRP A 278 2.56 6.70 -24.35
C TRP A 278 4.01 6.21 -24.29
N ASP A 279 4.69 6.11 -25.43
CA ASP A 279 6.10 5.69 -25.49
C ASP A 279 7.00 6.67 -24.71
N LYS A 280 6.71 7.98 -24.74
CA LYS A 280 7.45 8.97 -23.95
C LYS A 280 7.24 8.78 -22.46
N VAL A 281 6.04 8.37 -22.04
CA VAL A 281 5.78 8.03 -20.63
C VAL A 281 6.62 6.82 -20.23
N MET A 282 6.72 5.79 -21.08
CA MET A 282 7.56 4.62 -20.81
C MET A 282 9.04 4.99 -20.69
N GLU A 283 9.58 5.74 -21.65
CA GLU A 283 10.97 6.21 -21.67
C GLU A 283 11.29 7.03 -20.41
N GLN A 284 10.41 7.96 -20.07
CA GLN A 284 10.58 8.80 -18.88
C GLN A 284 10.51 7.98 -17.59
N LEU A 285 9.54 7.07 -17.45
CA LEU A 285 9.43 6.18 -16.29
C LEU A 285 10.69 5.31 -16.15
N ALA A 286 11.20 4.78 -17.26
CA ALA A 286 12.43 3.99 -17.26
C ALA A 286 13.63 4.82 -16.81
N SER A 287 13.75 6.04 -17.32
CA SER A 287 14.82 6.97 -16.96
C SER A 287 14.81 7.37 -15.48
N ILE A 288 13.63 7.62 -14.88
CA ILE A 288 13.55 8.10 -13.50
C ILE A 288 13.60 6.96 -12.46
N SER A 289 13.12 5.77 -12.81
CA SER A 289 13.03 4.63 -11.88
C SER A 289 14.21 3.66 -11.96
N GLY A 290 14.94 3.66 -13.08
CA GLY A 290 15.96 2.65 -13.36
C GLY A 290 15.40 1.28 -13.78
N VAL A 291 14.08 1.14 -13.93
CA VAL A 291 13.43 -0.07 -14.46
C VAL A 291 13.48 -0.02 -15.99
N THR A 292 13.69 -1.17 -16.66
CA THR A 292 13.75 -1.21 -18.12
C THR A 292 12.37 -0.98 -18.75
N GLU A 293 12.33 -0.32 -19.91
CA GLU A 293 11.07 -0.10 -20.65
C GLU A 293 10.33 -1.40 -20.95
N GLU A 294 11.06 -2.48 -21.25
CA GLU A 294 10.50 -3.82 -21.47
C GLU A 294 9.73 -4.31 -20.23
N SER A 295 10.33 -4.26 -19.04
CA SER A 295 9.67 -4.67 -17.80
C SER A 295 8.46 -3.80 -17.46
N ILE A 296 8.54 -2.48 -17.71
CA ILE A 296 7.39 -1.57 -17.51
C ILE A 296 6.26 -1.93 -18.47
N SER A 297 6.58 -2.15 -19.75
CA SER A 297 5.61 -2.51 -20.80
C SER A 297 4.95 -3.85 -20.51
N GLU A 298 5.73 -4.88 -20.17
CA GLU A 298 5.21 -6.21 -19.80
C GLU A 298 4.24 -6.12 -18.61
N PHE A 299 4.64 -5.42 -17.54
CA PHE A 299 3.78 -5.31 -16.37
C PHE A 299 2.52 -4.50 -16.68
N SER A 300 2.64 -3.38 -17.40
CA SER A 300 1.50 -2.58 -17.84
C SER A 300 0.52 -3.41 -18.67
N GLN A 301 1.03 -4.22 -19.61
CA GLN A 301 0.20 -5.10 -20.44
C GLN A 301 -0.51 -6.17 -19.61
N VAL A 302 0.15 -6.78 -18.61
CA VAL A 302 -0.49 -7.75 -17.71
C VAL A 302 -1.65 -7.10 -16.96
N ILE A 303 -1.46 -5.89 -16.43
CA ILE A 303 -2.50 -5.12 -15.74
C ILE A 303 -3.67 -4.86 -16.69
N LEU A 304 -3.40 -4.35 -17.89
CA LEU A 304 -4.43 -4.03 -18.90
C LEU A 304 -5.21 -5.28 -19.33
N ARG A 305 -4.53 -6.39 -19.62
CA ARG A 305 -5.18 -7.66 -19.97
C ARG A 305 -6.09 -8.15 -18.86
N GLN A 306 -5.68 -8.02 -17.60
CA GLN A 306 -6.48 -8.45 -16.45
C GLN A 306 -7.71 -7.56 -16.26
N ILE A 307 -7.57 -6.23 -16.43
CA ILE A 307 -8.70 -5.28 -16.40
C ILE A 307 -9.71 -5.63 -17.51
N LEU A 308 -9.24 -5.83 -18.75
CA LEU A 308 -10.10 -6.15 -19.90
C LEU A 308 -10.76 -7.53 -19.74
N ALA A 309 -10.04 -8.55 -19.28
CA ALA A 309 -10.62 -9.88 -19.04
C ALA A 309 -11.71 -9.86 -17.96
N GLY A 310 -11.57 -8.99 -16.95
CA GLY A 310 -12.60 -8.79 -15.92
C GLY A 310 -13.91 -8.20 -16.48
N THR A 311 -13.85 -7.42 -17.56
CA THR A 311 -15.05 -6.84 -18.20
C THR A 311 -15.87 -7.89 -18.98
N SER A 312 -15.25 -8.96 -19.45
CA SER A 312 -15.94 -10.02 -20.21
C SER A 312 -16.82 -10.94 -19.36
N TYR A 313 -16.67 -10.93 -18.03
CA TYR A 313 -17.52 -11.71 -17.10
C TYR A 313 -18.70 -10.90 -16.53
N ALA A 314 -18.87 -9.64 -16.97
CA ALA A 314 -19.91 -8.73 -16.48
C ALA A 314 -21.02 -8.45 -17.52
N GLN A 315 -21.19 -9.32 -18.53
CA GLN A 315 -22.31 -9.31 -19.48
C GLN A 315 -23.23 -10.50 -19.28
#